data_AF-A0A8T4NVL2-F1
#
_entry.id   AF-A0A8T4NVL2-F1
#
_cell.length_a   1.000
_cell.length_b   1.000
_cell.length_c   1.000
_cell.angle_alpha   90.00
_cell.angle_beta   90.00
_cell.angle_gamma   90.00
#
_symmetry.space_group_name_H-M   'P 1'
#
loop_
_entity.id
_entity.type
_entity.pdbx_description
1 polymer ?
#
loop_
_entity_poly.entity_id
_entity_poly.type
_entity_poly.pdbx_seq_one_letter_code
_entity_poly.pdbx_strand_id
1 'polypeptide(L)'
;MECQLTQNISVRQEQNVQQIIELSSMLSLPVGVMESVLEKVVENPHGVEKLLIDRKHETHELKTRAIFGELVSNKQSGIKPNSGIIPSFKLNELEGIVDGIEPVVITPDIIYTGVNEGNPRMHFADYLDTKPELKINLVGKEFPNARKFYNLLLFQRVWISSKLREAYSELRDVQREFINTLNPTQLHIFLQENLGESVNLHYTTISRLVKNRYVQINSDGKTEVHPFFHLLPTSDDVFRYQFVEKLNRTFSEEFKNKTVFSDEEIRVSLRRIARRTIAKYREGSKIPNKSERKKIYSENQLVKPYQIPFFGN
;
A
#
# COMPACT_ATOMS: atom_id res chain seq x y z
N MET A 1 -15.08 27.61 11.09
CA MET A 1 -15.03 26.70 9.93
C MET A 1 -13.89 25.69 10.08
N GLU A 2 -12.69 26.11 10.51
CA GLU A 2 -11.54 25.21 10.78
C GLU A 2 -11.82 24.13 11.84
N CYS A 3 -12.40 24.46 13.00
CA CYS A 3 -12.72 23.45 14.05
C CYS A 3 -13.64 22.32 13.56
N GLN A 4 -14.59 22.62 12.67
CA GLN A 4 -15.51 21.61 12.12
C GLN A 4 -14.83 20.75 11.06
N LEU A 5 -13.92 21.33 10.25
CA LEU A 5 -13.09 20.59 9.31
C LEU A 5 -12.15 19.62 10.03
N THR A 6 -11.46 20.06 11.09
CA THR A 6 -10.57 19.19 11.89
C THR A 6 -11.34 18.05 12.57
N GLN A 7 -12.52 18.34 13.14
CA GLN A 7 -13.36 17.30 13.74
C GLN A 7 -13.87 16.29 12.69
N ASN A 8 -14.26 16.74 11.50
CA ASN A 8 -14.74 15.86 10.44
C ASN A 8 -13.61 15.00 9.84
N ILE A 9 -12.39 15.52 9.76
CA ILE A 9 -11.19 14.78 9.33
C ILE A 9 -10.85 13.69 10.36
N SER A 10 -10.82 14.01 11.66
CA SER A 10 -10.56 13.03 12.72
C SER A 10 -11.61 11.92 12.75
N VAL A 11 -12.90 12.26 12.62
CA VAL A 11 -13.98 11.26 12.59
C VAL A 11 -13.90 10.35 11.36
N ARG A 12 -13.51 10.87 10.20
CA ARG A 12 -13.30 10.05 8.98
C ARG A 12 -12.06 9.15 9.09
N GLN A 13 -10.97 9.64 9.68
CA GLN A 13 -9.78 8.82 9.95
C GLN A 13 -10.12 7.65 10.89
N GLU A 14 -10.90 7.90 11.96
CA GLU A 14 -11.36 6.87 12.90
C GLU A 14 -12.21 5.78 12.21
N GLN A 15 -13.15 6.16 11.33
CA GLN A 15 -13.99 5.22 10.58
C GLN A 15 -13.20 4.33 9.61
N ASN A 16 -12.22 4.89 8.91
CA ASN A 16 -11.35 4.13 8.01
C ASN A 16 -10.47 3.13 8.77
N VAL A 17 -9.95 3.52 9.94
CA VAL A 17 -9.14 2.63 10.79
C VAL A 17 -9.99 1.47 11.32
N GLN A 18 -11.23 1.71 11.75
CA GLN A 18 -12.14 0.66 12.22
C GLN A 18 -12.42 -0.40 11.14
N GLN A 19 -12.71 0.02 9.90
CA GLN A 19 -12.95 -0.90 8.78
C GLN A 19 -11.68 -1.71 8.42
N ILE A 20 -10.51 -1.07 8.44
CA ILE A 20 -9.23 -1.76 8.21
C ILE A 20 -9.05 -2.87 9.24
N ILE A 21 -9.43 -2.68 10.50
CA ILE A 21 -9.17 -3.61 11.60
C ILE A 21 -10.18 -4.75 11.67
N GLU A 22 -11.45 -4.47 11.38
CA GLU A 22 -12.49 -5.50 11.26
C GLU A 22 -12.18 -6.48 10.10
N LEU A 23 -11.51 -5.99 9.04
CA LEU A 23 -11.19 -6.77 7.84
C LEU A 23 -9.75 -7.34 7.81
N SER A 24 -8.87 -6.90 8.73
CA SER A 24 -7.44 -7.27 8.72
C SER A 24 -7.09 -8.34 9.74
N SER A 25 -6.31 -9.32 9.31
CA SER A 25 -5.60 -10.22 10.21
C SER A 25 -4.55 -9.46 11.02
N MET A 26 -4.17 -9.97 12.19
CA MET A 26 -3.18 -9.32 13.07
C MET A 26 -1.86 -8.94 12.35
N LEU A 27 -1.43 -9.77 11.39
CA LEU A 27 -0.22 -9.54 10.58
C LEU A 27 -0.39 -8.47 9.49
N SER A 28 -1.62 -8.16 9.09
CA SER A 28 -1.92 -7.13 8.11
C SER A 28 -2.35 -5.81 8.76
N LEU A 29 -2.30 -5.72 10.09
CA LEU A 29 -2.57 -4.46 10.80
C LEU A 29 -1.47 -3.44 10.50
N PRO A 30 -1.82 -2.19 10.16
CA PRO A 30 -0.86 -1.10 10.10
C PRO A 30 -0.11 -0.96 11.43
N VAL A 31 1.19 -0.67 11.38
CA VAL A 31 2.01 -0.58 12.60
C VAL A 31 1.52 0.54 13.52
N GLY A 32 1.08 1.67 12.95
CA GLY A 32 0.47 2.76 13.73
C GLY A 32 -0.78 2.33 14.51
N VAL A 33 -1.59 1.41 13.96
CA VAL A 33 -2.74 0.84 14.69
C VAL A 33 -2.26 0.03 15.90
N MET A 34 -1.22 -0.80 15.72
CA MET A 34 -0.65 -1.56 16.84
C MET A 34 -0.09 -0.64 17.93
N GLU A 35 0.51 0.50 17.55
CA GLU A 35 0.98 1.51 18.48
C GLU A 35 -0.17 2.14 19.28
N SER A 36 -1.26 2.53 18.63
CA SER A 36 -2.45 3.04 19.34
C SER A 36 -3.04 2.03 20.32
N VAL A 37 -3.04 0.74 19.97
CA VAL A 37 -3.48 -0.33 20.88
C VAL A 37 -2.52 -0.46 22.07
N LEU A 38 -1.21 -0.47 21.81
CA LEU A 38 -0.18 -0.53 22.85
C LEU A 38 -0.30 0.64 23.84
N GLU A 39 -0.52 1.86 23.33
CA GLU A 39 -0.76 3.06 24.15
C GLU A 39 -1.98 2.88 25.05
N LYS A 40 -3.10 2.39 24.54
CA LYS A 40 -4.28 2.23 25.41
C LYS A 40 -4.12 1.17 26.48
N VAL A 41 -3.42 0.06 26.18
CA VAL A 41 -3.13 -0.97 27.21
C VAL A 41 -2.44 -0.34 28.43
N VAL A 42 -1.68 0.73 28.20
CA VAL A 42 -0.95 1.48 29.23
C VAL A 42 -1.84 2.52 29.90
N GLU A 43 -2.67 3.22 29.14
CA GLU A 43 -3.59 4.22 29.69
C GLU A 43 -4.71 3.62 30.55
N ASN A 44 -5.17 2.40 30.23
CA ASN A 44 -6.25 1.73 30.94
C ASN A 44 -5.96 0.22 31.19
N PRO A 45 -4.98 -0.11 32.03
CA PRO A 45 -4.60 -1.50 32.25
C PRO A 45 -5.68 -2.29 33.02
N HIS A 46 -6.48 -1.63 33.87
CA HIS A 46 -7.57 -2.26 34.61
C HIS A 46 -8.70 -2.73 33.69
N GLY A 47 -9.14 -1.87 32.77
CA GLY A 47 -10.19 -2.21 31.80
C GLY A 47 -9.74 -3.33 30.87
N VAL A 48 -8.50 -3.25 30.38
CA VAL A 48 -7.91 -4.29 29.53
C VAL A 48 -7.76 -5.62 30.28
N GLU A 49 -7.32 -5.61 31.53
CA GLU A 49 -7.22 -6.84 32.34
C GLU A 49 -8.58 -7.52 32.47
N LYS A 50 -9.64 -6.77 32.81
CA LYS A 50 -11.00 -7.29 32.91
C LYS A 50 -11.49 -7.87 31.58
N LEU A 51 -11.32 -7.13 30.49
CA LEU A 51 -11.70 -7.56 29.15
C LEU A 51 -11.01 -8.86 28.74
N LEU A 52 -9.70 -8.97 28.99
CA LEU A 52 -8.91 -10.15 28.67
C LEU A 52 -9.34 -11.38 29.48
N ILE A 53 -9.76 -11.18 30.74
CA ILE A 53 -10.32 -12.23 31.60
C ILE A 53 -11.67 -12.69 31.09
N ASP A 54 -12.58 -11.75 30.78
CA ASP A 54 -13.94 -12.03 30.30
C ASP A 54 -13.89 -12.76 28.95
N ARG A 55 -12.90 -12.44 28.11
CA ARG A 55 -12.69 -13.03 26.78
C ARG A 55 -11.61 -14.11 26.76
N LYS A 56 -11.31 -14.78 27.87
CA LYS A 56 -10.15 -15.70 27.97
C LYS A 56 -10.08 -16.76 26.87
N HIS A 57 -11.22 -17.25 26.38
CA HIS A 57 -11.32 -18.29 25.36
C HIS A 57 -11.18 -17.79 23.91
N GLU A 58 -11.21 -16.48 23.69
CA GLU A 58 -11.07 -15.89 22.36
C GLU A 58 -9.61 -15.93 21.87
N THR A 59 -9.45 -15.93 20.54
CA THR A 59 -8.13 -15.82 19.91
C THR A 59 -7.49 -14.45 20.19
N HIS A 60 -6.17 -14.35 20.06
CA HIS A 60 -5.47 -13.07 20.20
C HIS A 60 -5.97 -12.02 19.21
N GLU A 61 -6.37 -12.44 18.00
CA GLU A 61 -6.94 -11.55 16.98
C GLU A 61 -8.28 -10.95 17.42
N LEU A 62 -9.19 -11.78 17.95
CA LEU A 62 -10.49 -11.33 18.47
C LEU A 62 -10.33 -10.41 19.68
N LYS A 63 -9.41 -10.74 20.60
CA LYS A 63 -9.07 -9.89 21.75
C LYS A 63 -8.50 -8.54 21.30
N THR A 64 -7.63 -8.53 20.28
CA THR A 64 -7.05 -7.31 19.72
C THR A 64 -8.13 -6.42 19.09
N ARG A 65 -9.04 -7.02 18.30
CA ARG A 65 -10.18 -6.31 17.70
C ARG A 65 -11.14 -5.77 18.76
N ALA A 66 -11.42 -6.54 19.81
CA ALA A 66 -12.29 -6.12 20.90
C ALA A 66 -11.72 -4.92 21.68
N ILE A 67 -10.44 -5.01 22.04
CA ILE A 67 -9.73 -3.90 22.69
C ILE A 67 -9.78 -2.69 21.78
N PHE A 68 -9.47 -2.87 20.48
CA PHE A 68 -9.54 -1.80 19.48
C PHE A 68 -10.93 -1.16 19.35
N GLY A 69 -12.01 -1.95 19.27
CA GLY A 69 -13.38 -1.44 19.16
C GLY A 69 -13.83 -0.63 20.38
N GLU A 70 -13.34 -0.98 21.57
CA GLU A 70 -13.54 -0.16 22.78
C GLU A 70 -12.75 1.16 22.75
N LEU A 71 -11.66 1.24 21.97
CA LEU A 71 -10.87 2.48 21.79
C LEU A 71 -11.66 3.54 21.02
N VAL A 72 -12.34 3.14 19.94
CA VAL A 72 -13.09 4.05 19.06
C VAL A 72 -14.37 4.55 19.74
N SER A 73 -14.96 3.73 20.61
CA SER A 73 -16.24 4.04 21.27
C SER A 73 -16.10 5.03 22.44
N ASN A 74 -14.94 5.07 23.11
CA ASN A 74 -14.70 5.96 24.25
C ASN A 74 -14.15 7.32 23.81
N LYS A 75 -15.05 8.20 23.33
CA LYS A 75 -14.80 9.65 23.37
C LYS A 75 -14.58 10.05 24.83
N GLN A 76 -13.39 10.59 25.11
CA GLN A 76 -12.99 11.24 26.35
C GLN A 76 -12.78 10.32 27.56
N SER A 77 -11.50 10.02 27.85
CA SER A 77 -11.03 10.08 29.22
C SER A 77 -9.69 10.81 29.22
N GLY A 78 -9.75 12.11 29.56
CA GLY A 78 -8.57 12.91 29.84
C GLY A 78 -7.91 12.42 31.12
N ILE A 79 -7.15 11.33 31.02
CA ILE A 79 -6.19 10.95 32.04
C ILE A 79 -4.84 11.41 31.49
N LYS A 80 -4.30 12.49 32.07
CA LYS A 80 -2.91 12.87 31.77
C LYS A 80 -2.03 11.70 32.23
N PRO A 81 -1.19 11.12 31.37
CA PRO A 81 -0.31 10.05 31.79
C PRO A 81 0.58 10.57 32.91
N ASN A 82 0.60 9.84 34.03
CA ASN A 82 1.59 10.06 35.08
C ASN A 82 2.94 9.61 34.51
N SER A 83 3.68 10.58 33.95
CA SER A 83 5.04 10.50 33.42
C SER A 83 5.23 9.77 32.08
N GLY A 84 5.71 10.53 31.09
CA GLY A 84 6.15 10.06 29.78
C GLY A 84 5.90 11.10 28.69
N ILE A 85 6.87 11.29 27.78
CA ILE A 85 6.67 12.06 26.54
C ILE A 85 5.88 11.15 25.59
N ILE A 86 4.74 11.62 25.10
CA ILE A 86 3.95 10.96 24.05
C ILE A 86 4.48 11.48 22.71
N PRO A 87 5.20 10.69 21.90
CA PRO A 87 5.47 11.10 20.53
C PRO A 87 4.17 11.02 19.74
N SER A 88 3.60 12.17 19.37
CA SER A 88 2.53 12.20 18.37
C SER A 88 3.17 12.06 16.98
N PHE A 89 2.94 10.93 16.31
CA PHE A 89 3.46 10.71 14.97
C PHE A 89 2.74 11.61 13.96
N LYS A 90 3.51 12.37 13.17
CA LYS A 90 2.98 13.01 11.97
C LYS A 90 2.98 11.96 10.87
N LEU A 91 1.81 11.39 10.57
CA LEU A 91 1.64 10.64 9.34
C LEU A 91 1.86 11.60 8.17
N ASN A 92 2.82 11.30 7.29
CA ASN A 92 2.94 12.02 6.02
C ASN A 92 1.79 11.54 5.14
N GLU A 93 0.68 12.26 5.20
CA GLU A 93 -0.54 11.98 4.47
C GLU A 93 -0.35 12.36 2.99
N LEU A 94 -0.56 11.41 2.06
CA LEU A 94 -0.65 11.72 0.64
C LEU A 94 -2.11 11.57 0.19
N GLU A 95 -2.60 12.55 -0.54
CA GLU A 95 -3.90 12.49 -1.18
C GLU A 95 -3.83 11.59 -2.42
N GLY A 96 -4.53 10.45 -2.40
CA GLY A 96 -4.70 9.58 -3.57
C GLY A 96 -6.08 9.77 -4.18
N ILE A 97 -6.16 9.97 -5.49
CA ILE A 97 -7.43 10.03 -6.23
C ILE A 97 -7.79 8.61 -6.68
N VAL A 98 -8.94 8.10 -6.22
CA VAL A 98 -9.58 6.89 -6.78
C VAL A 98 -10.81 7.34 -7.57
N ASP A 99 -10.95 6.89 -8.82
CA ASP A 99 -11.97 7.34 -9.77
C ASP A 99 -13.38 7.48 -9.16
N GLY A 100 -13.83 8.72 -8.97
CA GLY A 100 -15.19 9.05 -8.52
C GLY A 100 -15.47 8.90 -7.02
N ILE A 101 -14.45 8.58 -6.21
CA ILE A 101 -14.51 8.55 -4.74
C ILE A 101 -13.67 9.73 -4.22
N GLU A 102 -14.10 10.37 -3.12
CA GLU A 102 -13.28 11.38 -2.45
C GLU A 102 -11.84 10.86 -2.21
N PRO A 103 -10.81 11.73 -2.29
CA PRO A 103 -9.42 11.31 -2.22
C PRO A 103 -9.18 10.49 -0.94
N VAL A 104 -8.78 9.24 -1.12
CA VAL A 104 -8.40 8.36 -0.01
C VAL A 104 -6.97 8.73 0.36
N VAL A 105 -6.78 9.16 1.59
CA VAL A 105 -5.45 9.47 2.12
C VAL A 105 -4.67 8.16 2.26
N ILE A 106 -3.60 7.99 1.48
CA ILE A 106 -2.72 6.83 1.54
C ILE A 106 -1.40 7.28 2.16
N THR A 107 -0.99 6.63 3.24
CA THR A 107 0.35 6.83 3.82
C THR A 107 1.25 5.69 3.33
N PRO A 108 2.28 5.96 2.51
CA PRO A 108 3.20 4.92 2.07
C PRO A 108 4.08 4.47 3.25
N ASP A 109 4.39 3.17 3.28
CA ASP A 109 5.31 2.59 4.28
C ASP A 109 6.76 2.98 3.99
N ILE A 110 7.08 3.20 2.71
CA ILE A 110 8.41 3.57 2.24
C ILE A 110 8.32 4.50 1.01
N ILE A 111 9.28 5.41 0.93
CA ILE A 111 9.57 6.22 -0.25
C ILE A 111 10.90 5.75 -0.83
N TYR A 112 10.89 5.28 -2.07
CA TYR A 112 12.09 5.09 -2.87
C TYR A 112 12.40 6.35 -3.66
N THR A 113 13.67 6.76 -3.66
CA THR A 113 14.16 7.84 -4.53
C THR A 113 15.18 7.27 -5.51
N GLY A 114 14.84 7.31 -6.80
CA GLY A 114 15.72 6.91 -7.88
C GLY A 114 16.99 7.74 -7.91
N VAL A 115 18.10 7.12 -8.29
CA VAL A 115 19.40 7.78 -8.44
C VAL A 115 20.00 7.34 -9.76
N ASN A 116 20.54 8.29 -10.54
CA ASN A 116 21.29 7.97 -11.76
C ASN A 116 22.48 7.06 -11.42
N GLU A 117 22.45 5.84 -11.94
CA GLU A 117 23.48 4.80 -11.78
C GLU A 117 23.80 4.45 -10.31
N GLY A 118 22.81 3.93 -9.59
CA GLY A 118 23.00 3.40 -8.24
C GLY A 118 21.79 2.68 -7.67
N ASN A 119 21.92 2.24 -6.41
CA ASN A 119 20.79 1.71 -5.67
C ASN A 119 19.88 2.87 -5.20
N PRO A 120 18.55 2.78 -5.42
CA PRO A 120 17.60 3.76 -4.94
C PRO A 120 17.73 4.01 -3.44
N ARG A 121 17.57 5.25 -3.02
CA ARG A 121 17.54 5.59 -1.60
C ARG A 121 16.21 5.14 -1.00
N MET A 122 16.26 4.67 0.24
CA MET A 122 15.10 4.19 0.99
C MET A 122 14.82 5.15 2.15
N HIS A 123 13.60 5.68 2.20
CA HIS A 123 13.12 6.49 3.31
C HIS A 123 11.86 5.82 3.87
N PHE A 124 12.01 5.15 5.01
CA PHE A 124 10.90 4.51 5.70
C PHE A 124 10.03 5.55 6.41
N ALA A 125 8.73 5.27 6.53
CA ALA A 125 7.86 6.03 7.39
C ALA A 125 8.32 5.97 8.86
N ASP A 126 8.06 7.03 9.62
CA ASP A 126 8.54 7.19 11.00
C ASP A 126 8.20 5.99 11.90
N TYR A 127 7.00 5.43 11.76
CA TYR A 127 6.52 4.29 12.54
C TYR A 127 7.27 2.98 12.22
N LEU A 128 7.95 2.88 11.07
CA LEU A 128 8.84 1.75 10.74
C LEU A 128 10.29 2.00 11.15
N ASP A 129 10.72 3.24 11.37
CA ASP A 129 12.10 3.58 11.74
C ASP A 129 12.32 3.77 13.23
N THR A 130 11.29 4.23 13.94
CA THR A 130 11.35 4.36 15.39
C THR A 130 11.41 3.01 16.08
N LYS A 131 12.44 2.84 16.92
CA LYS A 131 12.42 1.82 17.97
C LYS A 131 11.38 2.26 19.00
N PRO A 132 10.55 1.35 19.52
CA PRO A 132 9.60 1.71 20.54
C PRO A 132 10.39 2.11 21.79
N GLU A 133 10.45 3.41 22.10
CA GLU A 133 11.14 3.94 23.28
C GLU A 133 10.31 3.80 24.56
N LEU A 134 9.09 3.27 24.43
CA LEU A 134 8.20 2.96 25.54
C LEU A 134 8.77 1.81 26.39
N LYS A 135 9.78 2.12 27.20
CA LYS A 135 10.12 1.39 28.42
C LYS A 135 9.07 1.73 29.45
N ILE A 136 7.91 1.13 29.28
CA ILE A 136 6.90 1.22 30.32
C ILE A 136 7.33 0.20 31.35
N ASN A 137 7.59 0.66 32.57
CA ASN A 137 7.34 -0.14 33.75
C ASN A 137 5.84 -0.39 33.78
N LEU A 138 5.37 -1.23 32.86
CA LEU A 138 3.98 -1.59 32.72
C LEU A 138 3.65 -2.42 33.93
N VAL A 139 3.16 -1.71 34.94
CA VAL A 139 2.41 -2.23 36.06
C VAL A 139 3.26 -3.16 36.93
N GLY A 140 3.07 -3.14 38.25
CA GLY A 140 3.61 -4.22 39.08
C GLY A 140 3.08 -5.60 38.69
N LYS A 141 3.15 -6.57 39.61
CA LYS A 141 2.49 -7.88 39.45
C LYS A 141 0.93 -7.80 39.38
N GLU A 142 0.36 -6.60 39.33
CA GLU A 142 -1.08 -6.32 39.49
C GLU A 142 -1.94 -6.67 38.27
N PHE A 143 -1.46 -6.47 37.04
CA PHE A 143 -2.21 -6.77 35.79
C PHE A 143 -1.45 -7.78 34.91
N PRO A 144 -1.46 -9.08 35.26
CA PRO A 144 -0.66 -10.09 34.59
C PRO A 144 -1.11 -10.37 33.14
N ASN A 145 -2.41 -10.28 32.82
CA ASN A 145 -2.90 -10.56 31.46
C ASN A 145 -2.65 -9.37 30.52
N ALA A 146 -2.88 -8.15 30.98
CA ALA A 146 -2.58 -6.93 30.23
C ALA A 146 -1.08 -6.84 29.91
N ARG A 147 -0.21 -7.15 30.88
CA ARG A 147 1.24 -7.20 30.66
C ARG A 147 1.65 -8.25 29.62
N LYS A 148 1.11 -9.47 29.70
CA LYS A 148 1.37 -10.53 28.71
C LYS A 148 0.91 -10.09 27.31
N PHE A 149 -0.28 -9.49 27.22
CA PHE A 149 -0.84 -9.03 25.97
C PHE A 149 -0.03 -7.88 25.35
N TYR A 150 0.39 -6.90 26.16
CA TYR A 150 1.29 -5.84 25.71
C TYR A 150 2.61 -6.41 25.15
N ASN A 151 3.25 -7.32 25.88
CA ASN A 151 4.50 -7.93 25.42
C ASN A 151 4.33 -8.69 24.10
N LEU A 152 3.19 -9.38 23.93
CA LEU A 152 2.85 -10.04 22.68
C LEU A 152 2.73 -9.04 21.53
N LEU A 153 1.97 -7.95 21.73
CA LEU A 153 1.79 -6.90 20.72
C LEU A 153 3.11 -6.20 20.38
N LEU A 154 3.93 -5.90 21.39
CA LEU A 154 5.22 -5.27 21.21
C LEU A 154 6.17 -6.17 20.42
N PHE A 155 6.24 -7.46 20.77
CA PHE A 155 7.01 -8.45 20.03
C PHE A 155 6.58 -8.52 18.58
N GLN A 156 5.28 -8.59 18.32
CA GLN A 156 4.75 -8.63 16.96
C GLN A 156 5.03 -7.36 16.18
N ARG A 157 4.85 -6.17 16.78
CA ARG A 157 5.18 -4.90 16.16
C ARG A 157 6.64 -4.86 15.72
N VAL A 158 7.57 -5.20 16.62
CA VAL A 158 9.01 -5.25 16.31
C VAL A 158 9.31 -6.25 15.20
N TRP A 159 8.71 -7.44 15.25
CA TRP A 159 8.91 -8.48 14.25
C TRP A 159 8.37 -8.06 12.87
N ILE A 160 7.15 -7.50 12.81
CA ILE A 160 6.53 -6.99 11.57
C ILE A 160 7.39 -5.89 10.98
N SER A 161 7.83 -4.90 11.76
CA SER A 161 8.70 -3.82 11.28
C SER A 161 10.02 -4.36 10.72
N SER A 162 10.65 -5.33 11.39
CA SER A 162 11.88 -5.96 10.91
C SER A 162 11.66 -6.66 9.57
N LYS A 163 10.62 -7.50 9.47
CA LYS A 163 10.36 -8.28 8.27
C LYS A 163 9.88 -7.44 7.09
N LEU A 164 9.12 -6.37 7.35
CA LEU A 164 8.79 -5.39 6.32
C LEU A 164 10.07 -4.71 5.79
N ARG A 165 10.98 -4.27 6.67
CA ARG A 165 12.25 -3.66 6.25
C ARG A 165 13.10 -4.57 5.37
N GLU A 166 13.22 -5.85 5.76
CA GLU A 166 13.89 -6.87 4.96
C GLU A 166 13.22 -7.00 3.58
N ALA A 167 11.88 -7.09 3.55
CA ALA A 167 11.12 -7.21 2.31
C ALA A 167 11.25 -5.98 1.39
N TYR A 168 11.24 -4.76 1.96
CA TYR A 168 11.46 -3.53 1.21
C TYR A 168 12.89 -3.45 0.65
N SER A 169 13.91 -3.84 1.44
CA SER A 169 15.28 -3.87 0.92
C SER A 169 15.43 -4.85 -0.24
N GLU A 170 14.86 -6.05 -0.13
CA GLU A 170 14.88 -7.04 -1.19
C GLU A 170 14.16 -6.52 -2.45
N LEU A 171 13.00 -5.89 -2.26
CA LEU A 171 12.23 -5.30 -3.35
C LEU A 171 13.03 -4.22 -4.09
N ARG A 172 13.75 -3.36 -3.36
CA ARG A 172 14.63 -2.35 -3.97
C ARG A 172 15.68 -3.00 -4.86
N ASP A 173 16.29 -4.07 -4.39
CA ASP A 173 17.41 -4.70 -5.08
C ASP A 173 16.94 -5.43 -6.35
N VAL A 174 15.80 -6.11 -6.29
CA VAL A 174 15.22 -6.80 -7.46
C VAL A 174 14.59 -5.83 -8.46
N GLN A 175 13.88 -4.80 -7.99
CA GLN A 175 13.14 -3.84 -8.83
C GLN A 175 13.89 -2.52 -9.05
N ARG A 176 15.22 -2.53 -8.88
CA ARG A 176 16.07 -1.35 -8.97
C ARG A 176 15.83 -0.54 -10.25
N GLU A 177 15.69 -1.23 -11.38
CA GLU A 177 15.63 -0.61 -12.70
C GLU A 177 14.30 0.11 -12.88
N PHE A 178 13.19 -0.53 -12.49
CA PHE A 178 11.88 0.10 -12.43
C PHE A 178 11.86 1.29 -11.47
N ILE A 179 12.44 1.18 -10.27
CA ILE A 179 12.43 2.27 -9.28
C ILE A 179 13.22 3.48 -9.79
N ASN A 180 14.33 3.25 -10.49
CA ASN A 180 15.16 4.32 -11.04
C ASN A 180 14.54 5.00 -12.27
N THR A 181 13.61 4.38 -13.00
CA THR A 181 13.08 4.96 -14.26
C THR A 181 11.57 5.18 -14.28
N LEU A 182 10.84 4.57 -13.35
CA LEU A 182 9.39 4.39 -13.39
C LEU A 182 8.88 3.77 -14.70
N ASN A 183 9.72 2.99 -15.40
CA ASN A 183 9.32 2.30 -16.63
C ASN A 183 8.81 0.88 -16.32
N PRO A 184 7.49 0.59 -16.43
CA PRO A 184 6.93 -0.72 -16.06
C PRO A 184 7.50 -1.90 -16.87
N THR A 185 8.13 -1.66 -18.02
CA THR A 185 8.76 -2.73 -18.81
C THR A 185 10.11 -3.18 -18.25
N GLN A 186 10.66 -2.45 -17.28
CA GLN A 186 11.85 -2.79 -16.51
C GLN A 186 11.53 -3.46 -15.16
N LEU A 187 10.27 -3.81 -14.92
CA LEU A 187 9.91 -4.66 -13.79
C LEU A 187 10.44 -6.08 -14.01
N HIS A 188 11.16 -6.61 -13.02
CA HIS A 188 11.67 -7.96 -13.00
C HIS A 188 10.67 -8.92 -12.39
N ILE A 189 10.57 -10.15 -12.92
CA ILE A 189 9.70 -11.19 -12.36
C ILE A 189 10.13 -11.45 -10.91
N PHE A 190 9.20 -11.30 -9.98
CA PHE A 190 9.47 -11.49 -8.56
C PHE A 190 8.20 -11.89 -7.82
N LEU A 191 8.04 -13.18 -7.52
CA LEU A 191 6.83 -13.73 -6.93
C LEU A 191 6.84 -13.59 -5.39
N GLN A 192 5.69 -13.74 -4.75
CA GLN A 192 5.58 -13.75 -3.28
C GLN A 192 6.39 -14.90 -2.65
N GLU A 193 6.51 -16.02 -3.36
CA GLU A 193 7.34 -17.16 -3.00
C GLU A 193 8.82 -16.78 -2.98
N ASN A 194 9.31 -16.06 -4.00
CA ASN A 194 10.69 -15.60 -4.06
C ASN A 194 11.00 -14.64 -2.91
N LEU A 195 10.11 -13.68 -2.65
CA LEU A 195 10.26 -12.78 -1.51
C LEU A 195 10.24 -13.54 -0.18
N GLY A 196 9.37 -14.54 -0.04
CA GLY A 196 9.30 -15.40 1.14
C GLY A 196 10.60 -16.16 1.39
N GLU A 197 11.22 -16.71 0.36
CA GLU A 197 12.53 -17.35 0.44
C GLU A 197 13.60 -16.35 0.90
N SER A 198 13.67 -15.16 0.31
CA SER A 198 14.66 -14.13 0.64
C SER A 198 14.59 -13.66 2.11
N VAL A 199 13.37 -13.54 2.68
CA VAL A 199 13.18 -13.09 4.08
C VAL A 199 12.93 -14.23 5.08
N ASN A 200 13.06 -15.48 4.63
CA ASN A 200 12.83 -16.71 5.40
C ASN A 200 11.43 -16.79 6.04
N LEU A 201 10.39 -16.57 5.22
CA LEU A 201 8.98 -16.68 5.58
C LEU A 201 8.21 -17.51 4.56
N HIS A 202 7.21 -18.25 5.02
CA HIS A 202 6.29 -18.93 4.12
C HIS A 202 5.47 -17.92 3.31
N TYR A 203 5.17 -18.21 2.04
CA TYR A 203 4.50 -17.29 1.12
C TYR A 203 3.15 -16.76 1.66
N THR A 204 2.38 -17.59 2.38
CA THR A 204 1.12 -17.16 3.00
C THR A 204 1.31 -16.10 4.08
N THR A 205 2.46 -16.11 4.76
CA THR A 205 2.84 -15.09 5.75
C THR A 205 3.21 -13.79 5.05
N ILE A 206 3.98 -13.86 3.95
CA ILE A 206 4.29 -12.69 3.11
C ILE A 206 3.03 -12.06 2.56
N SER A 207 2.14 -12.86 1.97
CA SER A 207 0.88 -12.40 1.40
C SER A 207 0.06 -11.58 2.40
N ARG A 208 0.06 -11.99 3.69
CA ARG A 208 -0.59 -11.24 4.77
C ARG A 208 0.20 -10.00 5.18
N LEU A 209 1.53 -10.10 5.29
CA LEU A 209 2.42 -9.04 5.74
C LEU A 209 2.39 -7.82 4.78
N VAL A 210 2.42 -8.08 3.48
CA VAL A 210 2.46 -7.02 2.43
C VAL A 210 1.08 -6.58 1.95
N LYS A 211 0.01 -7.18 2.47
CA LYS A 211 -1.37 -6.80 2.15
C LYS A 211 -1.62 -5.36 2.58
N ASN A 212 -2.29 -4.59 1.72
CA ASN A 212 -2.65 -3.18 1.96
C ASN A 212 -1.43 -2.26 2.21
N ARG A 213 -0.23 -2.66 1.77
CA ARG A 213 0.97 -1.83 1.87
C ARG A 213 1.21 -1.07 0.59
N TYR A 214 1.67 0.16 0.73
CA TYR A 214 1.92 1.06 -0.39
C TYR A 214 3.36 1.56 -0.37
N VAL A 215 3.88 1.79 -1.57
CA VAL A 215 5.22 2.26 -1.85
C VAL A 215 5.09 3.51 -2.69
N GLN A 216 5.79 4.56 -2.30
CA GLN A 216 5.98 5.73 -3.15
C GLN A 216 7.33 5.62 -3.86
N ILE A 217 7.36 5.94 -5.15
CA ILE A 217 8.57 6.00 -5.96
C ILE A 217 8.69 7.39 -6.55
N ASN A 218 9.82 8.04 -6.27
CA ASN A 218 10.20 9.32 -6.86
C ASN A 218 11.35 9.08 -7.82
N SER A 219 11.14 9.31 -9.12
CA SER A 219 12.24 9.29 -10.10
C SER A 219 12.01 10.26 -11.26
N ASP A 220 13.09 10.88 -11.74
CA ASP A 220 13.08 11.83 -12.87
C ASP A 220 12.01 12.93 -12.77
N GLY A 221 11.75 13.43 -11.56
CA GLY A 221 10.73 14.46 -11.30
C GLY A 221 9.29 13.95 -11.33
N LYS A 222 9.08 12.63 -11.45
CA LYS A 222 7.79 11.96 -11.33
C LYS A 222 7.67 11.30 -9.96
N THR A 223 6.44 11.26 -9.48
CA THR A 223 6.07 10.61 -8.22
C THR A 223 4.88 9.70 -8.49
N GLU A 224 5.04 8.41 -8.21
CA GLU A 224 3.98 7.41 -8.33
C GLU A 224 3.83 6.63 -7.02
N VAL A 225 2.59 6.26 -6.69
CA VAL A 225 2.28 5.42 -5.53
C VAL A 225 1.73 4.09 -6.04
N HIS A 226 2.36 3.00 -5.61
CA HIS A 226 1.97 1.64 -6.00
C HIS A 226 1.63 0.80 -4.77
N PRO A 227 0.59 -0.03 -4.84
CA PRO A 227 0.47 -1.17 -3.95
C PRO A 227 1.73 -2.06 -4.03
N PHE A 228 2.20 -2.57 -2.89
CA PHE A 228 3.41 -3.41 -2.81
C PHE A 228 3.35 -4.59 -3.78
N PHE A 229 2.18 -5.23 -3.91
CA PHE A 229 2.03 -6.42 -4.75
C PHE A 229 2.18 -6.13 -6.25
N HIS A 230 1.99 -4.89 -6.71
CA HIS A 230 2.28 -4.54 -8.12
C HIS A 230 3.78 -4.60 -8.44
N LEU A 231 4.64 -4.54 -7.41
CA LEU A 231 6.09 -4.67 -7.52
C LEU A 231 6.56 -6.13 -7.35
N LEU A 232 5.62 -7.06 -7.24
CA LEU A 232 5.85 -8.51 -7.26
C LEU A 232 5.22 -9.14 -8.53
N PRO A 233 5.68 -8.76 -9.74
CA PRO A 233 5.01 -9.16 -10.98
C PRO A 233 5.29 -10.62 -11.32
N THR A 234 4.27 -11.28 -11.88
CA THR A 234 4.41 -12.60 -12.51
C THR A 234 5.06 -12.50 -13.89
N SER A 235 5.41 -13.64 -14.48
CA SER A 235 5.85 -13.70 -15.89
C SER A 235 4.80 -13.12 -16.86
N ASP A 236 3.52 -13.39 -16.58
CA ASP A 236 2.41 -12.94 -17.40
C ASP A 236 2.22 -11.42 -17.28
N ASP A 237 2.45 -10.87 -16.10
CA ASP A 237 2.45 -9.42 -15.88
C ASP A 237 3.57 -8.73 -16.66
N VAL A 238 4.80 -9.22 -16.57
CA VAL A 238 5.93 -8.64 -17.32
C VAL A 238 5.69 -8.72 -18.84
N PHE A 239 5.19 -9.85 -19.34
CA PHE A 239 4.79 -9.98 -20.74
C PHE A 239 3.69 -8.97 -21.12
N ARG A 240 2.69 -8.82 -20.25
CA ARG A 240 1.60 -7.85 -20.43
C ARG A 240 2.12 -6.42 -20.47
N TYR A 241 3.05 -6.02 -19.59
CA TYR A 241 3.64 -4.68 -19.59
C TYR A 241 4.39 -4.39 -20.89
N GLN A 242 5.23 -5.33 -21.35
CA GLN A 242 5.93 -5.20 -22.64
C GLN A 242 4.95 -5.05 -23.82
N PHE A 243 3.84 -5.78 -23.78
CA PHE A 243 2.80 -5.65 -24.79
C PHE A 243 2.09 -4.30 -24.74
N VAL A 244 1.67 -3.86 -23.55
CA VAL A 244 1.01 -2.57 -23.34
C VAL A 244 1.90 -1.41 -23.80
N GLU A 245 3.20 -1.46 -23.51
CA GLU A 245 4.17 -0.47 -24.00
C GLU A 245 4.16 -0.37 -25.53
N LYS A 246 4.20 -1.52 -26.22
CA LYS A 246 4.19 -1.53 -27.68
C LYS A 246 2.86 -1.05 -28.27
N LEU A 247 1.73 -1.34 -27.62
CA LEU A 247 0.44 -0.78 -28.02
C LEU A 247 0.41 0.73 -27.85
N ASN A 248 0.85 1.23 -26.70
CA ASN A 248 0.92 2.67 -26.42
C ASN A 248 1.85 3.39 -27.40
N ARG A 249 2.96 2.77 -27.80
CA ARG A 249 3.82 3.28 -28.86
C ARG A 249 3.10 3.33 -30.21
N THR A 250 2.39 2.27 -30.57
CA THR A 250 1.56 2.23 -31.79
C THR A 250 0.53 3.37 -31.79
N PHE A 251 -0.21 3.58 -30.69
CA PHE A 251 -1.19 4.65 -30.60
C PHE A 251 -0.56 6.06 -30.60
N SER A 252 0.64 6.19 -30.06
CA SER A 252 1.41 7.44 -30.14
C SER A 252 1.85 7.74 -31.58
N GLU A 253 2.26 6.73 -32.33
CA GLU A 253 2.56 6.83 -33.76
C GLU A 253 1.30 7.16 -34.58
N GLU A 254 0.16 6.53 -34.29
CA GLU A 254 -1.13 6.85 -34.91
C GLU A 254 -1.48 8.34 -34.74
N PHE A 255 -1.37 8.84 -33.51
CA PHE A 255 -1.64 10.22 -33.16
C PHE A 255 -0.70 11.20 -33.88
N LYS A 256 0.61 10.91 -33.89
CA LYS A 256 1.63 11.77 -34.53
C LYS A 256 1.46 11.84 -36.04
N ASN A 257 1.21 10.70 -36.68
CA ASN A 257 1.18 10.60 -38.14
C ASN A 257 -0.24 10.75 -38.72
N LYS A 258 -1.26 10.89 -37.87
CA LYS A 258 -2.69 10.91 -38.23
C LYS A 258 -3.09 9.70 -39.07
N THR A 259 -2.50 8.54 -38.77
CA THR A 259 -2.76 7.26 -39.42
C THR A 259 -3.40 6.30 -38.43
N VAL A 260 -4.30 5.41 -38.88
CA VAL A 260 -4.96 4.46 -37.97
C VAL A 260 -4.77 3.03 -38.43
N PHE A 261 -4.33 2.19 -37.52
CA PHE A 261 -4.19 0.76 -37.71
C PHE A 261 -5.42 0.01 -37.19
N SER A 262 -5.81 -1.03 -37.90
CA SER A 262 -6.78 -2.01 -37.42
C SER A 262 -6.12 -2.91 -36.38
N ASP A 263 -6.94 -3.54 -35.54
CA ASP A 263 -6.45 -4.53 -34.58
C ASP A 263 -5.69 -5.68 -35.28
N GLU A 264 -6.00 -5.97 -36.55
CA GLU A 264 -5.29 -6.96 -37.36
C GLU A 264 -3.91 -6.46 -37.84
N GLU A 265 -3.81 -5.21 -38.28
CA GLU A 265 -2.52 -4.59 -38.63
C GLU A 265 -1.61 -4.49 -37.40
N ILE A 266 -2.16 -4.11 -36.24
CA ILE A 266 -1.44 -4.09 -34.96
C ILE A 266 -0.99 -5.51 -34.57
N ARG A 267 -1.84 -6.52 -34.73
CA ARG A 267 -1.51 -7.94 -34.47
C ARG A 267 -0.28 -8.39 -35.26
N VAL A 268 -0.27 -8.09 -36.56
CA VAL A 268 0.83 -8.46 -37.47
C VAL A 268 2.13 -7.76 -37.06
N SER A 269 2.05 -6.48 -36.65
CA SER A 269 3.20 -5.71 -36.18
C SER A 269 3.81 -6.25 -34.88
N LEU A 270 2.96 -6.52 -33.88
CA LEU A 270 3.43 -6.89 -32.54
C LEU A 270 3.94 -8.34 -32.44
N ARG A 271 3.41 -9.24 -33.28
CA ARG A 271 3.65 -10.70 -33.28
C ARG A 271 3.28 -11.37 -31.95
N ARG A 272 2.90 -12.66 -31.98
CA ARG A 272 2.59 -13.50 -30.80
C ARG A 272 1.41 -13.03 -29.91
N ILE A 273 0.51 -12.22 -30.44
CA ILE A 273 -0.69 -11.76 -29.70
C ILE A 273 -1.92 -11.98 -30.57
N ALA A 274 -3.02 -12.39 -29.95
CA ALA A 274 -4.28 -12.59 -30.65
C ALA A 274 -4.98 -11.25 -30.90
N ARG A 275 -5.63 -11.11 -32.06
CA ARG A 275 -6.45 -9.92 -32.38
C ARG A 275 -7.47 -9.61 -31.29
N ARG A 276 -8.12 -10.65 -30.75
CA ARG A 276 -9.10 -10.53 -29.66
C ARG A 276 -8.50 -9.93 -28.38
N THR A 277 -7.22 -10.20 -28.10
CA THR A 277 -6.50 -9.61 -26.96
C THR A 277 -6.36 -8.10 -27.16
N ILE A 278 -5.91 -7.66 -28.34
CA ILE A 278 -5.79 -6.23 -28.67
C ILE A 278 -7.14 -5.52 -28.50
N ALA A 279 -8.22 -6.10 -29.06
CA ALA A 279 -9.57 -5.58 -28.92
C ALA A 279 -10.00 -5.46 -27.45
N LYS A 280 -9.74 -6.48 -26.62
CA LYS A 280 -10.04 -6.47 -25.18
C LYS A 280 -9.36 -5.32 -24.45
N TYR A 281 -8.05 -5.11 -24.65
CA TYR A 281 -7.31 -4.03 -23.99
C TYR A 281 -7.74 -2.64 -24.49
N ARG A 282 -8.03 -2.53 -25.78
CA ARG A 282 -8.57 -1.32 -26.41
C ARG A 282 -9.91 -0.94 -25.79
N GLU A 283 -10.85 -1.87 -25.75
CA GLU A 283 -12.19 -1.68 -25.19
C GLU A 283 -12.15 -1.38 -23.69
N GLY A 284 -11.33 -2.13 -22.93
CA GLY A 284 -11.14 -1.87 -21.50
C GLY A 284 -10.61 -0.48 -21.18
N SER A 285 -9.82 0.11 -22.09
CA SER A 285 -9.28 1.47 -21.96
C SER A 285 -10.15 2.53 -22.65
N LYS A 286 -11.38 2.18 -23.04
CA LYS A 286 -12.33 3.05 -23.77
C LYS A 286 -11.75 3.64 -25.06
N ILE A 287 -10.81 2.94 -25.69
CA ILE A 287 -10.21 3.37 -26.96
C ILE A 287 -11.16 2.97 -28.10
N PRO A 288 -11.59 3.93 -28.95
CA PRO A 288 -12.54 3.67 -30.04
C PRO A 288 -12.02 2.69 -31.11
N ASN A 289 -12.92 2.18 -31.94
CA ASN A 289 -12.53 1.31 -33.06
C ASN A 289 -11.81 2.10 -34.19
N LYS A 290 -11.28 1.40 -35.20
CA LYS A 290 -10.50 2.03 -36.30
C LYS A 290 -11.24 3.19 -36.98
N SER A 291 -12.52 3.01 -37.32
CA SER A 291 -13.31 4.00 -38.05
C SER A 291 -13.51 5.26 -37.22
N GLU A 292 -13.83 5.10 -35.94
CA GLU A 292 -14.00 6.21 -35.00
C GLU A 292 -12.69 6.95 -34.73
N ARG A 293 -11.59 6.22 -34.48
CA ARG A 293 -10.26 6.86 -34.29
C ARG A 293 -9.85 7.66 -35.51
N LYS A 294 -10.12 7.16 -36.72
CA LYS A 294 -9.81 7.87 -37.98
C LYS A 294 -10.54 9.21 -38.04
N LYS A 295 -11.83 9.24 -37.68
CA LYS A 295 -12.61 10.48 -37.62
C LYS A 295 -12.02 11.45 -36.58
N ILE A 296 -11.78 10.97 -35.37
CA ILE A 296 -11.24 11.78 -34.25
C ILE A 296 -9.88 12.40 -34.60
N TYR A 297 -8.95 11.66 -35.21
CA TYR A 297 -7.66 12.20 -35.63
C TYR A 297 -7.78 13.19 -36.80
N SER A 298 -8.68 12.95 -37.75
CA SER A 298 -8.90 13.89 -38.87
C SER A 298 -9.50 15.22 -38.40
N GLU A 299 -10.34 15.18 -37.37
CA GLU A 299 -11.01 16.34 -36.79
C GLU A 299 -10.15 17.05 -35.72
N ASN A 300 -8.92 16.59 -35.47
CA ASN A 300 -8.00 17.09 -34.42
C ASN A 300 -8.65 17.19 -33.02
N GLN A 301 -9.57 16.29 -32.69
CA GLN A 301 -10.31 16.32 -31.43
C GLN A 301 -9.52 15.77 -30.22
N LEU A 302 -8.35 15.18 -30.46
CA LEU A 302 -7.54 14.54 -29.41
C LEU A 302 -6.36 15.45 -29.03
N VAL A 303 -6.20 15.73 -27.74
CA VAL A 303 -5.10 16.56 -27.21
C VAL A 303 -3.85 15.73 -26.86
N LYS A 304 -4.05 14.44 -26.54
CA LYS A 304 -2.99 13.48 -26.17
C LYS A 304 -3.27 12.12 -26.81
N PRO A 305 -2.26 11.30 -27.13
CA PRO A 305 -2.48 9.97 -27.69
C PRO A 305 -3.30 9.09 -26.74
N TYR A 306 -4.01 8.11 -27.30
CA TYR A 306 -4.63 7.06 -26.49
C TYR A 306 -3.56 6.27 -25.73
N GLN A 307 -3.88 5.90 -24.50
CA GLN A 307 -3.00 5.11 -23.64
C GLN A 307 -3.80 4.04 -22.91
N ILE A 308 -3.19 2.87 -22.80
CA ILE A 308 -3.63 1.75 -21.97
C ILE A 308 -2.78 1.81 -20.69
N PRO A 309 -3.41 1.78 -19.50
CA PRO A 309 -2.67 1.75 -18.24
C PRO A 309 -1.91 0.43 -18.08
N PHE A 310 -0.72 0.50 -17.47
CA PHE A 310 0.10 -0.68 -17.21
C PHE A 310 -0.44 -1.48 -16.04
N PHE A 311 -0.74 -0.84 -14.92
CA PHE A 311 -1.38 -1.48 -13.77
C PHE A 311 -2.90 -1.49 -14.01
N GLY A 312 -3.57 -2.57 -13.57
CA GLY A 312 -5.03 -2.60 -13.61
C GLY A 312 -5.62 -1.50 -12.72
N ASN A 313 -6.77 -0.95 -13.13
CA ASN A 313 -7.64 -0.22 -12.20
C ASN A 313 -8.35 -1.20 -11.27
#